data_AF-A0A523DK06-F1
#
_entry.id   AF-A0A523DK06-F1
#
_cell.length_a   1.000
_cell.length_b   1.000
_cell.length_c   1.000
_cell.angle_alpha   90.00
_cell.angle_beta   90.00
_cell.angle_gamma   90.00
#
_symmetry.space_group_name_H-M   'P 1'
#
loop_
_entity.id
_entity.type
_entity.pdbx_description
1 polymer ?
#
loop_
_entity_poly.entity_id
_entity_poly.type
_entity_poly.pdbx_seq_one_letter_code
_entity_poly.pdbx_strand_id
1 'polypeptide(L)'
;MDNPLVQPDPGLFIWTIITFLVLLYLLKRFAWSPLLKALDERQETIRKSLDDAEQATQELQRMQQKSAQIIAEASGEAQSIVAKSRAAAETVREDLKRKAKEEAGALVRGAQRQIQLETARAIQQIRHEVVDLSLTVASKLIKKNLTQEDNDALIQDSLSQIDASRN
;
A
#
# COMPACT_ATOMS: atom_id res chain seq x y z
N MET A 1 24.42 113.73 36.18
CA MET A 1 25.13 112.47 35.89
C MET A 1 24.36 111.79 34.79
N ASP A 2 24.62 112.21 33.55
CA ASP A 2 23.93 111.67 32.38
C ASP A 2 24.59 110.34 32.02
N ASN A 3 23.85 109.25 32.20
CA ASN A 3 24.32 107.90 31.95
C ASN A 3 24.02 107.52 30.48
N PRO A 4 25.03 107.40 29.59
CA PRO A 4 24.83 107.26 28.15
C PRO A 4 24.41 105.85 27.69
N LEU A 5 23.94 104.98 28.59
CA LEU A 5 23.64 103.57 28.32
C LEU A 5 22.14 103.26 28.12
N VAL A 6 21.27 104.27 28.14
CA VAL A 6 19.82 104.09 27.94
C VAL A 6 19.25 105.19 27.05
N GLN A 7 19.87 105.43 25.90
CA GLN A 7 19.11 105.93 24.76
C GLN A 7 18.53 104.69 24.09
N PRO A 8 17.21 104.44 24.16
CA PRO A 8 16.62 103.40 23.33
C PRO A 8 16.82 103.85 21.90
N ASP A 9 17.80 103.27 21.20
CA ASP A 9 17.99 103.46 19.77
C ASP A 9 16.82 102.72 19.08
N PRO A 10 15.75 103.44 18.68
CA PRO A 10 14.55 102.79 18.19
C PRO A 10 14.83 102.03 16.88
N GLY A 11 15.90 102.43 16.17
CA GLY A 11 16.34 101.78 14.94
C GLY A 11 16.82 100.35 15.17
N LEU A 12 17.64 100.11 16.20
CA LEU A 12 18.13 98.77 16.52
C LEU A 12 16.97 97.83 16.90
N PHE A 13 16.04 98.29 17.73
CA PHE A 13 14.89 97.50 18.15
C PHE A 13 13.98 97.10 16.96
N ILE A 14 13.72 98.04 16.04
CA ILE A 14 12.95 97.78 14.81
C ILE A 14 13.67 96.75 13.94
N TRP A 15 14.99 96.88 13.72
CA TRP A 15 15.76 95.92 12.93
C TRP A 15 15.84 94.53 13.59
N THR A 16 15.94 94.45 14.91
CA THR A 16 15.87 93.17 15.65
C THR A 16 14.51 92.50 15.47
N ILE A 17 13.40 93.26 15.52
CA ILE A 17 12.06 92.70 15.27
C ILE A 17 11.93 92.23 13.82
N ILE A 18 12.37 93.04 12.85
CA ILE A 18 12.31 92.67 11.42
C ILE A 18 13.13 91.41 11.17
N THR A 19 14.37 91.33 11.67
CA THR A 19 15.22 90.14 11.51
C THR A 19 14.64 88.91 12.22
N PHE A 20 14.07 89.07 13.41
CA PHE A 20 13.36 87.99 14.11
C PHE A 20 12.14 87.50 13.32
N LEU A 21 11.34 88.40 12.76
CA LEU A 21 10.18 88.04 11.92
C LEU A 21 10.60 87.36 10.62
N VAL A 22 11.67 87.82 9.98
CA VAL A 22 12.25 87.17 8.78
C VAL A 22 12.76 85.76 9.12
N LEU A 23 13.48 85.61 10.23
CA LEU A 23 13.93 84.29 10.70
C LEU A 23 12.74 83.37 11.02
N LEU A 24 11.71 83.88 11.70
CA LEU A 24 10.51 83.12 12.04
C LEU A 24 9.75 82.69 10.77
N TYR A 25 9.67 83.57 9.76
CA TYR A 25 9.09 83.23 8.47
C TYR A 25 9.88 82.14 7.74
N LEU A 26 11.22 82.24 7.73
CA LEU A 26 12.10 81.21 7.16
C LEU A 26 11.95 79.87 7.90
N LEU A 27 11.95 79.86 9.23
CA LEU A 27 11.74 78.65 10.03
C LEU A 27 10.36 78.04 9.79
N LYS A 28 9.31 78.86 9.76
CA LYS A 28 7.94 78.39 9.47
C LYS A 28 7.88 77.73 8.08
N ARG A 29 8.54 78.31 7.07
CA ARG A 29 8.50 77.76 5.71
C ARG A 29 9.40 76.53 5.54
N PHE A 30 10.60 76.53 6.12
CA PHE A 30 11.63 75.51 5.89
C PHE A 30 11.65 74.39 6.93
N ALA A 31 11.44 74.66 8.22
CA ALA A 31 11.57 73.67 9.29
C ALA A 31 10.25 72.94 9.60
N TRP A 32 9.10 73.57 9.37
CA TRP A 32 7.80 72.97 9.69
C TRP A 32 7.46 71.76 8.81
N SER A 33 7.79 71.83 7.51
CA SER A 33 7.54 70.72 6.58
C SER A 33 8.36 69.46 6.90
N PRO A 34 9.69 69.49 7.07
CA PRO A 34 10.46 68.28 7.39
C PRO A 34 10.12 67.72 8.76
N LEU A 35 9.78 68.56 9.75
CA LEU A 35 9.41 68.10 11.09
C LEU A 35 8.09 67.32 11.11
N LEU A 36 7.07 67.83 10.40
CA LEU A 36 5.80 67.09 10.25
C LEU A 36 5.99 65.80 9.45
N LYS A 37 6.76 65.84 8.35
CA LYS A 37 7.06 64.64 7.57
C LYS A 37 7.73 63.54 8.40
N ALA A 38 8.72 63.91 9.23
CA ALA A 38 9.40 62.96 10.10
C ALA A 38 8.47 62.37 11.18
N LEU A 39 7.51 63.16 11.67
CA LEU A 39 6.49 62.68 12.62
C LEU A 39 5.50 61.73 11.95
N ASP A 40 5.01 62.09 10.75
CA ASP A 40 4.10 61.26 9.97
C ASP A 40 4.76 59.93 9.57
N GLU A 41 6.02 59.97 9.11
CA GLU A 41 6.79 58.76 8.76
C GLU A 41 7.01 57.85 9.98
N ARG A 42 7.30 58.41 11.16
CA ARG A 42 7.36 57.63 12.40
C ARG A 42 6.01 57.01 12.75
N GLN A 43 4.93 57.78 12.65
CA GLN A 43 3.59 57.29 12.96
C GLN A 43 3.18 56.16 12.00
N GLU A 44 3.45 56.33 10.70
CA GLU A 44 3.18 55.31 9.68
C GLU A 44 4.02 54.06 9.91
N THR A 45 5.31 54.20 10.22
CA THR A 45 6.19 53.07 10.51
C THR A 45 5.69 52.28 11.72
N ILE A 46 5.34 52.96 12.82
CA ILE A 46 4.82 52.30 14.03
C ILE A 46 3.50 51.59 13.70
N ARG A 47 2.59 52.27 13.00
CA ARG A 47 1.30 51.68 12.62
C ARG A 47 1.49 50.43 11.76
N LYS A 48 2.40 50.50 10.78
CA LYS A 48 2.71 49.37 9.89
C LYS A 48 3.35 48.22 10.67
N SER A 49 4.31 48.49 11.55
CA SER A 49 4.93 47.45 12.38
C SER A 49 3.93 46.75 13.31
N LEU A 50 2.94 47.49 13.83
CA LEU A 50 1.87 46.91 14.65
C LEU A 50 0.90 46.05 13.81
N ASP A 51 0.50 46.52 12.63
CA ASP A 51 -0.36 45.76 11.71
C ASP A 51 0.34 44.49 11.21
N ASP A 52 1.61 44.60 10.80
CA ASP A 52 2.43 43.45 10.39
C ASP A 52 2.57 42.42 11.53
N ALA A 53 2.75 42.87 12.78
CA ALA A 53 2.84 41.99 13.95
C ALA A 53 1.50 41.30 14.26
N GLU A 54 0.38 42.01 14.13
CA GLU A 54 -0.95 41.43 14.31
C GLU A 54 -1.25 40.39 13.20
N GLN A 55 -0.96 40.72 11.94
CA GLN A 55 -1.12 39.81 10.82
C GLN A 55 -0.25 38.56 10.96
N ALA A 56 1.02 38.71 11.34
CA ALA A 56 1.91 37.59 11.61
C ALA A 56 1.37 36.68 12.72
N THR A 57 0.81 37.26 13.78
CA THR A 57 0.19 36.50 14.88
C THR A 57 -1.04 35.72 14.41
N GLN A 58 -1.91 36.35 13.62
CA GLN A 58 -3.09 35.69 13.05
C GLN A 58 -2.70 34.58 12.08
N GLU A 59 -1.69 34.80 11.23
CA GLU A 59 -1.19 33.80 10.30
C GLU A 59 -0.56 32.62 11.03
N LEU A 60 0.24 32.86 12.07
CA LEU A 60 0.80 31.81 12.93
C LEU A 60 -0.30 30.97 13.56
N GLN A 61 -1.36 31.58 14.10
CA GLN A 61 -2.50 30.86 14.66
C GLN A 61 -3.21 30.00 13.59
N ARG A 62 -3.44 30.54 12.40
CA ARG A 62 -4.03 29.78 11.27
C ARG A 62 -3.14 28.61 10.85
N MET A 63 -1.83 28.81 10.77
CA MET A 63 -0.87 27.77 10.42
C MET A 63 -0.82 26.66 11.49
N GLN A 64 -0.88 27.02 12.77
CA GLN A 64 -0.95 26.03 13.86
C GLN A 64 -2.23 25.21 13.80
N GLN A 65 -3.38 25.85 13.58
CA GLN A 65 -4.66 25.16 13.42
C GLN A 65 -4.65 24.22 12.22
N LYS A 66 -4.15 24.69 11.07
CA LYS A 66 -4.04 23.88 9.85
C LYS A 66 -3.09 22.71 10.06
N SER A 67 -1.95 22.92 10.71
CA SER A 67 -0.99 21.85 11.04
C SER A 67 -1.62 20.80 11.95
N ALA A 68 -2.31 21.23 13.01
CA ALA A 68 -3.03 20.31 13.90
C ALA A 68 -4.11 19.50 13.16
N GLN A 69 -4.84 20.14 12.24
CA GLN A 69 -5.83 19.46 11.41
C GLN A 69 -5.18 18.42 10.48
N ILE A 70 -4.08 18.77 9.81
CA ILE A 70 -3.33 17.84 8.95
C ILE A 70 -2.82 16.64 9.75
N ILE A 71 -2.29 16.85 10.95
CA ILE A 71 -1.81 15.77 11.80
C ILE A 71 -2.97 14.85 12.22
N ALA A 72 -4.12 15.42 12.57
CA ALA A 72 -5.31 14.66 12.94
C ALA A 72 -5.84 13.83 11.75
N GLU A 73 -5.92 14.44 10.57
CA GLU A 73 -6.34 13.77 9.34
C GLU A 73 -5.39 12.64 8.95
N ALA A 74 -4.08 12.90 8.93
CA ALA A 74 -3.05 11.91 8.65
C ALA A 74 -3.09 10.74 9.66
N SER A 75 -3.34 11.02 10.93
CA SER A 75 -3.48 9.99 11.97
C SER A 75 -4.74 9.14 11.74
N GLY A 76 -5.85 9.76 11.34
CA GLY A 76 -7.09 9.06 11.00
C GLY A 76 -6.94 8.19 9.75
N GLU A 77 -6.29 8.72 8.72
CA GLU A 77 -6.01 7.98 7.48
C GLU A 77 -5.08 6.79 7.74
N ALA A 78 -4.01 6.97 8.51
CA ALA A 78 -3.10 5.89 8.90
C ALA A 78 -3.85 4.77 9.64
N GLN A 79 -4.73 5.11 10.60
CA GLN A 79 -5.57 4.11 11.28
C GLN A 79 -6.50 3.39 10.31
N SER A 80 -7.11 4.11 9.35
CA SER A 80 -7.95 3.50 8.31
C SER A 80 -7.16 2.54 7.42
N ILE A 81 -5.95 2.90 7.01
CA ILE A 81 -5.06 2.05 6.19
C ILE A 81 -4.71 0.77 6.95
N VAL A 82 -4.36 0.87 8.24
CA VAL A 82 -4.04 -0.30 9.06
C VAL A 82 -5.28 -1.20 9.23
N ALA A 83 -6.46 -0.62 9.48
CA ALA A 83 -7.70 -1.38 9.61
C ALA A 83 -8.07 -2.11 8.31
N LYS A 84 -8.01 -1.41 7.17
CA LYS A 84 -8.26 -1.99 5.83
C LYS A 84 -7.26 -3.11 5.51
N SER A 85 -5.97 -2.89 5.81
CA SER A 85 -4.93 -3.90 5.61
C SER A 85 -5.17 -5.16 6.42
N ARG A 86 -5.59 -5.02 7.69
CA ARG A 86 -5.94 -6.17 8.54
C ARG A 86 -7.15 -6.93 8.01
N ALA A 87 -8.20 -6.22 7.59
CA ALA A 87 -9.40 -6.85 7.02
C ALA A 87 -9.09 -7.59 5.70
N ALA A 88 -8.29 -6.98 4.83
CA ALA A 88 -7.82 -7.61 3.60
C ALA A 88 -6.96 -8.85 3.88
N ALA A 89 -6.03 -8.76 4.85
CA ALA A 89 -5.18 -9.88 5.24
C ALA A 89 -6.01 -11.06 5.79
N GLU A 90 -7.03 -10.81 6.61
CA GLU A 90 -7.90 -11.87 7.10
C GLU A 90 -8.72 -12.51 5.98
N THR A 91 -9.23 -11.71 5.05
CA THR A 91 -9.94 -12.21 3.86
C THR A 91 -9.04 -13.12 3.02
N VAL A 92 -7.81 -12.68 2.73
CA VAL A 92 -6.82 -13.47 1.98
C VAL A 92 -6.47 -14.75 2.73
N ARG A 93 -6.33 -14.68 4.06
CA ARG A 93 -6.04 -15.85 4.89
C ARG A 93 -7.15 -16.89 4.81
N GLU A 94 -8.41 -16.48 4.93
CA GLU A 94 -9.54 -17.39 4.83
C GLU A 94 -9.69 -17.98 3.42
N ASP A 95 -9.45 -17.19 2.38
CA ASP A 95 -9.44 -17.68 1.00
C ASP A 95 -8.32 -18.69 0.75
N LEU A 96 -7.11 -18.45 1.27
CA LEU A 96 -5.99 -19.39 1.18
C LEU A 96 -6.30 -20.69 1.93
N LYS A 97 -6.86 -20.61 3.14
CA LYS A 97 -7.29 -21.81 3.89
C LYS A 97 -8.34 -22.60 3.12
N ARG A 98 -9.31 -21.93 2.51
CA ARG A 98 -10.36 -22.57 1.71
C ARG A 98 -9.77 -23.27 0.49
N LYS A 99 -8.93 -22.58 -0.29
CA LYS A 99 -8.23 -23.16 -1.44
C LYS A 99 -7.37 -24.36 -1.04
N ALA A 100 -6.59 -24.23 0.04
CA ALA A 100 -5.77 -25.33 0.55
C ALA A 100 -6.62 -26.56 0.93
N LYS A 101 -7.80 -26.38 1.54
CA LYS A 101 -8.74 -27.48 1.83
C LYS A 101 -9.31 -28.11 0.56
N GLU A 102 -9.68 -27.28 -0.43
CA GLU A 102 -10.19 -27.76 -1.72
C GLU A 102 -9.14 -28.59 -2.46
N GLU A 103 -7.89 -28.10 -2.53
CA GLU A 103 -6.74 -28.77 -3.14
C GLU A 103 -6.38 -30.06 -2.40
N ALA A 104 -6.31 -30.04 -1.07
CA ALA A 104 -6.07 -31.23 -0.26
C ALA A 104 -7.16 -32.29 -0.50
N GLY A 105 -8.43 -31.88 -0.55
CA GLY A 105 -9.54 -32.77 -0.87
C GLY A 105 -9.44 -33.34 -2.29
N ALA A 106 -9.04 -32.53 -3.28
CA ALA A 106 -8.81 -32.99 -4.64
C ALA A 106 -7.66 -34.01 -4.73
N LEU A 107 -6.57 -33.77 -4.00
CA LEU A 107 -5.43 -34.68 -3.91
C LEU A 107 -5.85 -36.04 -3.32
N VAL A 108 -6.59 -36.03 -2.20
CA VAL A 108 -7.08 -37.27 -1.56
C VAL A 108 -7.99 -38.05 -2.50
N ARG A 109 -8.94 -37.38 -3.18
CA ARG A 109 -9.81 -38.03 -4.18
C ARG A 109 -9.02 -38.57 -5.38
N GLY A 110 -7.96 -37.87 -5.79
CA GLY A 110 -7.04 -38.34 -6.82
C GLY A 110 -6.31 -39.61 -6.39
N ALA A 111 -5.73 -39.59 -5.20
CA ALA A 111 -5.03 -40.74 -4.62
C ALA A 111 -5.95 -41.96 -4.45
N GLN A 112 -7.17 -41.76 -3.95
CA GLN A 112 -8.16 -42.85 -3.83
C GLN A 112 -8.50 -43.48 -5.19
N ARG A 113 -8.69 -42.66 -6.24
CA ARG A 113 -8.93 -43.17 -7.59
C ARG A 113 -7.72 -43.94 -8.13
N GLN A 114 -6.51 -43.45 -7.90
CA GLN A 114 -5.29 -44.15 -8.31
C GLN A 114 -5.17 -45.50 -7.59
N ILE A 115 -5.40 -45.53 -6.27
CA ILE A 115 -5.37 -46.77 -5.47
C ILE A 115 -6.38 -47.78 -6.00
N GLN A 116 -7.60 -47.35 -6.32
CA GLN A 116 -8.61 -48.24 -6.89
C GLN A 116 -8.19 -48.82 -8.24
N LEU A 117 -7.61 -47.99 -9.11
CA LEU A 117 -7.10 -48.43 -10.41
C LEU A 117 -5.95 -49.44 -10.27
N GLU A 118 -4.96 -49.15 -9.41
CA GLU A 118 -3.84 -50.06 -9.18
C GLU A 118 -4.28 -51.36 -8.51
N THR A 119 -5.26 -51.30 -7.59
CA THR A 119 -5.84 -52.50 -6.97
C THR A 119 -6.52 -53.38 -8.01
N ALA A 120 -7.31 -52.79 -8.93
CA ALA A 120 -7.95 -53.52 -10.01
C ALA A 120 -6.92 -54.19 -10.94
N ARG A 121 -5.83 -53.48 -11.27
CA ARG A 121 -4.70 -54.04 -12.05
C ARG A 121 -4.01 -55.18 -11.34
N ALA A 122 -3.71 -55.02 -10.04
CA ALA A 122 -3.09 -56.07 -9.24
C ALA A 122 -3.97 -57.33 -9.17
N ILE A 123 -5.28 -57.18 -9.00
CA ILE A 123 -6.22 -58.32 -9.03
C ILE A 123 -6.22 -59.01 -10.40
N GLN A 124 -6.20 -58.23 -11.50
CA GLN A 124 -6.13 -58.80 -12.84
C GLN A 124 -4.83 -59.59 -13.03
N GLN A 125 -3.69 -59.05 -12.59
CA GLN A 125 -2.40 -59.73 -12.67
C GLN A 125 -2.39 -61.03 -11.87
N ILE A 126 -2.92 -61.02 -10.64
CA ILE A 126 -3.06 -62.23 -9.82
C ILE A 126 -3.92 -63.29 -10.53
N ARG A 127 -5.01 -62.89 -11.19
CA ARG A 127 -5.85 -63.83 -11.96
C ARG A 127 -5.08 -64.48 -13.09
N HIS A 128 -4.27 -63.72 -13.83
CA HIS A 128 -3.41 -64.28 -14.89
C HIS A 128 -2.40 -65.28 -14.30
N GLU A 129 -1.72 -64.93 -13.21
CA GLU A 129 -0.74 -65.81 -12.56
C GLU A 129 -1.39 -67.11 -12.04
N VAL A 130 -2.62 -67.04 -11.51
CA VAL A 130 -3.36 -68.22 -11.06
C VAL A 130 -3.76 -69.12 -12.23
N VAL A 131 -4.17 -68.55 -13.37
CA VAL A 131 -4.50 -69.33 -14.58
C VAL A 131 -3.26 -70.04 -15.09
N ASP A 132 -2.12 -69.35 -15.21
CA ASP A 132 -0.85 -69.94 -15.65
C ASP A 132 -0.36 -71.04 -14.72
N LEU A 133 -0.46 -70.84 -13.40
CA LEU A 133 -0.12 -71.85 -12.41
C LEU A 133 -1.05 -73.07 -12.52
N SER A 134 -2.35 -72.85 -12.70
CA SER A 134 -3.34 -73.93 -12.84
C SER A 134 -3.09 -74.76 -14.10
N LEU A 135 -2.80 -74.11 -15.24
CA LEU A 135 -2.40 -74.77 -16.48
C LEU A 135 -1.12 -75.58 -16.29
N THR A 136 -0.11 -75.00 -15.63
CA THR A 136 1.17 -75.70 -15.34
C THR A 136 0.96 -76.96 -14.50
N VAL A 137 0.11 -76.89 -13.48
CA VAL A 137 -0.24 -78.04 -12.63
C VAL A 137 -1.01 -79.09 -13.43
N ALA A 138 -2.02 -78.68 -14.21
CA ALA A 138 -2.79 -79.57 -15.06
C ALA A 138 -1.91 -80.29 -16.09
N SER A 139 -1.03 -79.57 -16.79
CA SER A 139 -0.08 -80.15 -17.74
C SER A 139 0.87 -81.16 -17.07
N LYS A 140 1.38 -80.86 -15.87
CA LYS A 140 2.20 -81.83 -15.10
C LYS A 140 1.41 -83.07 -14.70
N LEU A 141 0.14 -82.91 -14.28
CA LEU A 141 -0.71 -84.02 -13.86
C LEU A 141 -1.07 -84.94 -15.03
N ILE A 142 -1.44 -84.35 -16.18
CA ILE A 142 -1.71 -85.07 -17.43
C ILE A 142 -0.45 -85.83 -17.87
N LYS A 143 0.71 -85.16 -17.92
CA LYS A 143 1.98 -85.81 -18.30
C LYS A 143 2.37 -86.99 -17.40
N LYS A 144 1.99 -86.97 -16.12
CA LYS A 144 2.28 -88.04 -15.15
C LYS A 144 1.31 -89.22 -15.26
N ASN A 145 0.06 -89.00 -15.69
CA ASN A 145 -0.98 -90.03 -15.75
C ASN A 145 -1.31 -90.52 -17.17
N LEU A 146 -0.63 -90.01 -18.20
CA LEU A 146 -0.89 -90.39 -19.59
C LEU A 146 -0.46 -91.85 -19.86
N THR A 147 -1.39 -92.68 -20.30
CA THR A 147 -1.10 -94.04 -20.76
C THR A 147 -0.97 -94.10 -22.29
N GLN A 148 -0.52 -95.24 -22.82
CA GLN A 148 -0.35 -95.41 -24.28
C GLN A 148 -1.70 -95.40 -25.01
N GLU A 149 -2.76 -95.94 -24.39
CA GLU A 149 -4.13 -95.91 -24.91
C GLU A 149 -4.74 -94.50 -24.93
N ASP A 150 -4.46 -93.67 -23.91
CA ASP A 150 -4.92 -92.27 -23.89
C ASP A 150 -4.31 -91.44 -25.04
N ASN A 151 -3.05 -91.71 -25.39
CA ASN A 151 -2.36 -91.06 -26.49
C ASN A 151 -2.98 -91.42 -27.86
N ASP A 152 -3.25 -92.71 -28.07
CA ASP A 152 -3.86 -93.19 -29.32
C ASP A 152 -5.29 -92.62 -29.50
N ALA A 153 -6.06 -92.53 -28.40
CA ALA A 153 -7.38 -91.90 -28.40
C ALA A 153 -7.32 -90.39 -28.69
N LEU A 154 -6.37 -89.65 -28.11
CA LEU A 154 -6.17 -88.22 -28.39
C LEU A 154 -5.77 -87.94 -29.84
N ILE A 155 -4.97 -88.83 -30.45
CA ILE A 155 -4.58 -88.74 -31.86
C ILE A 155 -5.81 -88.95 -32.76
N GLN A 156 -6.64 -89.96 -32.49
CA GLN A 156 -7.88 -90.17 -33.25
C GLN A 156 -8.86 -88.99 -33.11
N ASP A 157 -9.04 -88.45 -31.91
CA ASP A 157 -9.93 -87.30 -31.69
C ASP A 157 -9.43 -86.04 -32.43
N SER A 158 -8.11 -85.78 -32.38
CA SER A 158 -7.49 -84.65 -33.11
C SER A 158 -7.63 -84.79 -34.63
N LEU A 159 -7.46 -86.00 -35.17
CA LEU A 159 -7.69 -86.27 -36.60
C LEU A 159 -9.15 -86.02 -36.98
N SER A 160 -10.10 -86.42 -36.13
CA SER A 160 -11.54 -86.20 -36.37
C SER A 160 -11.94 -84.73 -36.35
N GLN A 161 -11.35 -83.90 -35.47
CA GLN A 161 -11.63 -82.46 -35.42
C GLN A 161 -11.05 -81.70 -36.61
N ILE A 162 -9.91 -82.15 -37.14
CA ILE A 162 -9.31 -81.60 -38.36
C ILE A 162 -10.18 -81.94 -39.58
N ASP A 163 -10.70 -83.16 -39.66
CA ASP A 163 -11.62 -83.55 -40.73
C ASP A 163 -12.98 -82.83 -40.63
N ALA A 164 -13.44 -82.50 -39.41
CA ALA A 164 -14.65 -81.71 -39.18
C ALA A 164 -14.48 -80.21 -39.50
N SER A 165 -13.27 -79.66 -39.38
CA SER A 165 -12.98 -78.25 -39.74
C SER A 165 -12.61 -78.06 -41.22
N ARG A 166 -12.45 -79.16 -41.98
CA ARG A 166 -12.09 -79.16 -43.41
C ARG A 166 -13.29 -79.35 -44.36
N ASN A 167 -14.49 -79.62 -43.82
CA ASN A 167 -15.78 -79.54 -44.51
C ASN A 167 -16.51 -78.25 -44.12
#